data_AF-A0A9D1Z3N2-F1
#
_entry.id   AF-A0A9D1Z3N2-F1
#
_cell.length_a   1.000
_cell.length_b   1.000
_cell.length_c   1.000
_cell.angle_alpha   90.00
_cell.angle_beta   90.00
_cell.angle_gamma   90.00
#
_symmetry.space_group_name_H-M   'P 1'
#
loop_
_entity.id
_entity.type
_entity.pdbx_description
1 polymer ?
#
loop_
_entity_poly.entity_id
_entity_poly.type
_entity_poly.pdbx_seq_one_letter_code
_entity_poly.pdbx_strand_id
1 'polypeptide(L)' 'MDTKNGFTITNRDHVLRAWQNSTELVRDYQAYAHEIEKDHKELAKLFSEFADDEAAHAAKLLDLLREYEK' A
#
# COMPACT_ATOMS: atom_id res chain seq x y z
N MET A 1 17.29 -13.57 10.71
CA MET A 1 17.64 -12.33 9.98
C MET A 1 18.75 -12.68 9.01
N ASP A 2 18.46 -12.63 7.71
CA ASP A 2 19.39 -13.03 6.66
C ASP A 2 20.42 -11.92 6.39
N THR A 3 21.67 -12.16 6.78
CA THR A 3 22.81 -11.27 6.56
C THR A 3 23.55 -11.67 5.29
N LYS A 4 23.00 -11.37 4.11
CA LYS A 4 23.72 -11.69 2.86
C LYS A 4 24.82 -10.68 2.48
N ASN A 5 24.77 -9.42 2.93
CA ASN A 5 25.74 -8.36 2.51
C ASN A 5 26.17 -7.40 3.64
N GLY A 6 26.09 -7.79 4.93
CA GLY A 6 26.43 -6.92 6.06
C GLY A 6 25.37 -5.88 6.44
N PHE A 7 24.32 -5.72 5.64
CA PHE A 7 23.08 -5.06 6.04
C PHE A 7 22.09 -6.08 6.60
N THR A 8 21.48 -5.73 7.74
CA THR A 8 20.40 -6.52 8.36
C THR A 8 19.08 -5.87 8.01
N ILE A 9 18.21 -6.58 7.29
CA ILE A 9 16.83 -6.15 7.07
C ILE A 9 16.08 -6.38 8.39
N THR A 10 15.47 -5.31 8.90
CA THR A 10 14.71 -5.32 10.15
C THR A 10 13.22 -5.54 9.88
N ASN A 11 12.47 -5.89 10.93
CA ASN A 11 11.00 -5.94 10.83
C ASN A 11 10.42 -4.57 10.44
N ARG A 12 11.03 -3.47 10.90
CA ARG A 12 10.65 -2.11 10.49
C ARG A 12 10.79 -1.92 8.98
N ASP A 13 11.86 -2.43 8.37
CA ASP A 13 12.07 -2.32 6.92
C ASP A 13 11.01 -3.07 6.12
N HIS A 14 10.57 -4.24 6.60
CA HIS A 14 9.47 -4.99 6.00
C HIS A 14 8.16 -4.21 6.07
N VAL A 15 7.83 -3.63 7.23
CA VAL A 15 6.62 -2.83 7.40
C VAL A 15 6.69 -1.55 6.56
N LEU A 16 7.85 -0.91 6.49
CA LEU A 16 8.06 0.29 5.66
C LEU A 16 7.82 -0.03 4.19
N ARG A 17 8.36 -1.15 3.71
CA ARG A 17 8.15 -1.57 2.33
C ARG A 17 6.69 -1.92 2.04
N ALA A 18 6.04 -2.63 2.96
CA ALA A 18 4.61 -2.94 2.82
C ALA A 18 3.76 -1.67 2.77
N TRP A 19 4.05 -0.69 3.64
CA TRP A 19 3.36 0.59 3.65
C TRP A 19 3.51 1.33 2.32
N GLN A 20 4.74 1.43 1.81
CA GLN A 20 5.01 2.04 0.50
C GLN A 20 4.22 1.36 -0.61
N ASN A 21 4.24 0.02 -0.66
CA ASN A 21 3.52 -0.74 -1.68
C ASN A 21 2.01 -0.50 -1.60
N SER A 22 1.39 -0.54 -0.41
CA SER A 22 -0.04 -0.24 -0.28
C SER A 22 -0.37 1.18 -0.73
N THR A 23 0.46 2.18 -0.41
CA THR A 23 0.24 3.56 -0.90
C THR A 23 0.40 3.72 -2.40
N GLU A 24 1.22 2.89 -3.05
CA GLU A 24 1.35 2.84 -4.50
C GLU A 24 0.09 2.25 -5.12
N LEU A 25 -0.41 1.12 -4.59
CA LEU A 25 -1.66 0.51 -5.05
C LEU A 25 -2.88 1.43 -4.89
N VAL A 26 -2.96 2.22 -3.81
CA VAL A 26 -4.01 3.25 -3.67
C VAL A 26 -4.01 4.19 -4.88
N ARG A 27 -2.83 4.70 -5.27
CA ARG A 27 -2.71 5.64 -6.40
C ARG A 27 -3.05 4.98 -7.71
N ASP A 28 -2.56 3.76 -7.93
CA ASP A 28 -2.79 3.01 -9.16
C ASP A 28 -4.28 2.70 -9.33
N TYR A 29 -4.94 2.18 -8.28
CA TYR A 29 -6.36 1.89 -8.33
C TYR A 29 -7.23 3.14 -8.50
N GLN A 30 -6.89 4.25 -7.86
CA GLN A 30 -7.57 5.54 -8.10
C GLN A 30 -7.39 6.01 -9.54
N ALA A 31 -6.19 5.89 -10.10
CA ALA A 31 -5.92 6.25 -11.50
C ALA A 31 -6.73 5.37 -12.46
N TYR A 32 -6.72 4.05 -12.26
CA TYR A 32 -7.48 3.12 -13.10
C TYR A 32 -8.98 3.38 -13.03
N ALA A 33 -9.53 3.56 -11.82
CA ALA A 33 -10.93 3.89 -11.64
C ALA A 33 -11.31 5.16 -12.41
N HIS A 34 -10.47 6.20 -12.36
CA HIS A 34 -10.70 7.46 -13.06
C HIS A 34 -10.60 7.31 -14.59
N GLU A 35 -9.61 6.58 -15.09
CA GLU A 35 -9.38 6.40 -16.53
C GLU A 35 -10.51 5.63 -17.21
N ILE A 36 -11.06 4.60 -16.54
CA ILE A 36 -12.04 3.69 -17.16
C ILE A 36 -13.50 4.00 -16.79
N GLU A 37 -13.76 4.98 -15.91
CA GLU A 37 -15.10 5.32 -15.38
C GLU A 37 -16.16 5.48 -16.47
N LYS A 38 -15.77 6.05 -17.63
CA LYS A 38 -16.67 6.33 -18.75
C LYS A 38 -17.09 5.08 -19.51
N ASP A 39 -16.19 4.10 -19.62
CA ASP A 39 -16.37 2.94 -20.49
C ASP A 39 -16.81 1.68 -19.69
N HIS A 40 -16.36 1.55 -18.44
CA HIS A 40 -16.57 0.35 -17.62
C HIS A 40 -16.87 0.67 -16.15
N LYS A 41 -18.08 1.16 -15.87
CA LYS A 41 -18.51 1.61 -14.52
C LYS A 41 -18.33 0.58 -13.40
N GLU A 42 -18.69 -0.69 -13.64
CA GLU A 42 -18.55 -1.73 -12.61
C GLU A 42 -17.07 -2.02 -12.27
N LEU A 43 -16.20 -1.99 -13.28
CA LEU A 43 -14.76 -2.17 -13.08
C LEU A 43 -14.14 -0.96 -12.40
N ALA A 44 -14.57 0.26 -12.77
CA ALA A 44 -14.15 1.48 -12.10
C ALA A 44 -14.53 1.48 -10.61
N LYS A 45 -15.74 1.03 -10.30
CA LYS A 45 -16.21 0.87 -8.92
C LYS A 45 -15.36 -0.13 -8.16
N LEU A 46 -15.04 -1.29 -8.76
CA LEU A 46 -14.18 -2.28 -8.13
C LEU A 46 -12.78 -1.72 -7.81
N PHE A 47 -12.18 -0.96 -8.72
CA PHE A 47 -10.90 -0.32 -8.44
C PHE A 47 -11.00 0.75 -7.33
N SER A 48 -12.08 1.53 -7.29
CA SER A 48 -12.31 2.46 -6.17
C SER A 48 -12.41 1.73 -4.83
N GLU A 49 -13.12 0.59 -4.77
CA GLU A 49 -13.19 -0.24 -3.55
C GLU A 49 -11.82 -0.77 -3.14
N PHE A 50 -10.99 -1.23 -4.09
CA PHE A 50 -9.63 -1.67 -3.80
C PHE A 50 -8.72 -0.54 -3.32
N ALA A 51 -8.90 0.68 -3.84
CA ALA A 51 -8.17 1.84 -3.35
C ALA A 51 -8.49 2.14 -1.87
N ASP A 52 -9.76 2.01 -1.47
CA ASP A 52 -10.17 2.20 -0.07
C ASP A 52 -9.60 1.11 0.84
N ASP A 53 -9.61 -0.15 0.39
CA ASP A 53 -9.02 -1.27 1.13
C ASP A 53 -7.50 -1.11 1.32
N GLU A 54 -6.77 -0.74 0.27
CA GLU A 54 -5.33 -0.49 0.36
C GLU A 54 -5.00 0.75 1.19
N ALA A 55 -5.87 1.76 1.21
CA ALA A 55 -5.73 2.90 2.12
C ALA A 55 -5.88 2.46 3.58
N ALA A 56 -6.81 1.55 3.88
CA ALA A 56 -6.96 0.96 5.21
C ALA A 56 -5.75 0.09 5.60
N HIS A 57 -5.19 -0.68 4.66
CA HIS A 57 -3.93 -1.41 4.87
C HIS A 57 -2.77 -0.46 5.17
N ALA A 58 -2.59 0.59 4.36
CA ALA A 58 -1.56 1.60 4.54
C ALA A 58 -1.69 2.31 5.90
N ALA A 59 -2.91 2.64 6.35
CA ALA A 59 -3.12 3.26 7.65
C ALA A 59 -2.64 2.37 8.81
N LYS A 60 -3.00 1.08 8.80
CA LYS A 60 -2.55 0.11 9.82
C LYS A 60 -1.04 -0.05 9.85
N LEU A 61 -0.40 -0.11 8.68
CA LEU A 61 1.05 -0.23 8.56
C LEU A 61 1.76 1.05 9.03
N LEU A 62 1.19 2.22 8.78
CA LEU A 62 1.73 3.49 9.25
C LEU A 62 1.69 3.60 10.77
N ASP A 63 0.60 3.15 11.40
CA ASP A 63 0.51 3.13 12.87
C ASP A 63 1.55 2.20 13.49
N LEU A 64 1.78 1.03 12.89
CA LEU A 64 2.84 0.12 13.33
C LEU A 64 4.25 0.73 13.12
N LEU A 65 4.49 1.45 12.03
CA LEU A 65 5.76 2.17 11.82
C LEU A 65 6.02 3.21 12.91
N ARG A 66 4.98 3.95 13.33
CA ARG A 66 5.08 4.93 14.42
C ARG A 66 5.42 4.29 15.76
N GLU A 67 5.02 3.04 15.99
CA GLU A 67 5.41 2.29 17.18
C GLU A 67 6.90 1.93 17.18
N TYR A 68 7.48 1.63 16.01
CA TYR A 68 8.92 1.37 15.88
C TYR A 68 9.81 2.62 16.05
N GLU A 69 9.23 3.83 16.02
CA GLU A 69 9.95 5.10 16.19
C GLU A 69 9.87 5.67 17.61
N LYS A 70 9.16 5.00 18.52
CA LYS A 70 9.11 5.33 19.96
C LYS A 70 10.23 4.64 20.72
#